data_AF-A0A950IK25-F1
#
_entry.id   AF-A0A950IK25-F1
#
_cell.length_a   1.000
_cell.length_b   1.000
_cell.length_c   1.000
_cell.angle_alpha   90.00
_cell.angle_beta   90.00
_cell.angle_gamma   90.00
#
_symmetry.space_group_name_H-M   'P 1'
#
loop_
_entity.id
_entity.type
_entity.pdbx_description
1 polymer ?
#
loop_
_entity_poly.entity_id
_entity_poly.type
_entity_poly.pdbx_seq_one_letter_code
_entity_poly.pdbx_strand_id
1 'polypeptide(L)'
;MNRADLLRGASLACGALALGEDGVMQASAAAEGADAELDALFAEDRRDFYRRHPETASYEGEHSEDERWDDPSEAAAADEAAHQREVLARLARFDHAKLSETGRTNLDLYAAQLREAIRGYELRTYLFALNQRSGVQTDISIVDNLPFA
;
A
#
# COMPACT_ATOMS: atom_id res chain seq x y z
N MET A 1 4.91 -18.37 -64.47
CA MET A 1 5.29 -17.69 -63.21
C MET A 1 4.02 -17.20 -62.53
N ASN A 2 3.56 -17.92 -61.52
CA ASN A 2 2.43 -17.55 -60.67
C ASN A 2 2.88 -17.72 -59.21
N ARG A 3 2.63 -16.73 -58.36
CA ARG A 3 3.27 -16.54 -57.03
C ARG A 3 2.69 -17.43 -55.92
N ALA A 4 1.88 -18.43 -56.25
CA ALA A 4 1.10 -19.20 -55.28
C ALA A 4 1.70 -20.56 -54.87
N ASP A 5 2.76 -21.03 -55.52
CA ASP A 5 3.31 -22.39 -55.27
C ASP A 5 4.58 -22.41 -54.40
N LEU A 6 5.02 -21.27 -53.84
CA LEU A 6 6.29 -21.17 -53.12
C LEU A 6 6.22 -21.42 -51.60
N LEU A 7 5.09 -21.91 -51.06
CA LEU A 7 4.89 -22.10 -49.61
C LEU A 7 4.57 -23.57 -49.23
N ARG A 8 5.18 -24.55 -49.91
CA ARG A 8 4.99 -25.98 -49.59
C ARG A 8 6.21 -26.73 -49.06
N GLY A 9 7.27 -26.06 -48.62
CA GLY A 9 8.39 -26.78 -48.04
C GLY A 9 9.40 -25.89 -47.35
N ALA A 10 9.21 -25.68 -46.05
CA ALA A 10 10.31 -25.40 -45.13
C ALA A 10 9.79 -25.55 -43.70
N SER A 11 9.54 -26.80 -43.29
CA SER A 11 9.78 -27.20 -41.91
C SER A 11 11.26 -26.94 -41.62
N LEU A 12 11.57 -25.76 -41.11
CA LEU A 12 12.83 -25.51 -40.42
C LEU A 12 12.53 -25.68 -38.94
N ALA A 13 13.01 -26.80 -38.42
CA ALA A 13 13.14 -27.07 -37.01
C ALA A 13 13.98 -25.95 -36.37
N CYS A 14 13.31 -25.00 -35.71
CA CYS A 14 13.92 -24.28 -34.60
C CYS A 14 13.79 -25.18 -33.38
N GLY A 15 14.76 -26.08 -33.23
CA GLY A 15 15.16 -26.53 -31.90
C GLY A 15 15.78 -25.34 -31.18
N ALA A 16 14.93 -24.50 -30.59
CA ALA A 16 15.36 -23.53 -29.59
C ALA A 16 15.43 -24.28 -28.25
N LEU A 17 16.58 -24.16 -27.60
CA LEU A 17 16.87 -24.79 -26.32
C LEU A 17 15.80 -24.42 -25.29
N ALA A 18 15.01 -25.41 -24.84
CA ALA A 18 14.25 -25.34 -23.61
C ALA A 18 15.20 -25.41 -22.41
N LEU A 19 15.99 -24.35 -22.19
CA LEU A 19 16.70 -24.11 -20.95
C LEU A 19 16.00 -22.95 -20.23
N GLY A 20 15.06 -23.29 -19.34
CA GLY A 20 14.72 -22.43 -18.21
C GLY A 20 13.45 -21.55 -18.30
N GLU A 21 12.61 -21.65 -19.32
CA GLU A 21 11.39 -20.83 -19.38
C GLU A 21 10.39 -21.15 -18.25
N ASP A 22 10.29 -22.41 -17.81
CA ASP A 22 9.43 -22.81 -16.69
C ASP A 22 9.84 -22.12 -15.37
N GLY A 23 11.15 -21.96 -15.14
CA GLY A 23 11.67 -21.36 -13.90
C GLY A 23 11.41 -19.85 -13.82
N VAL A 24 11.53 -19.14 -14.94
CA VAL A 24 11.29 -17.68 -14.99
C VAL A 24 9.80 -17.37 -14.93
N MET A 25 8.95 -18.14 -15.60
CA MET A 25 7.49 -17.98 -15.56
C MET A 25 6.93 -18.27 -14.16
N GLN A 26 7.44 -19.32 -13.49
CA GLN A 26 7.00 -19.70 -12.15
C GLN A 26 7.50 -18.73 -11.08
N ALA A 27 8.70 -18.16 -11.23
CA ALA A 27 9.19 -17.10 -10.36
C ALA A 27 8.38 -15.79 -10.51
N SER A 28 7.99 -15.43 -11.74
CA SER A 28 7.13 -14.27 -11.99
C SER A 28 5.74 -14.43 -11.37
N ALA A 29 5.11 -15.59 -11.57
CA ALA A 29 3.78 -15.88 -11.00
C ALA A 29 3.81 -15.95 -9.46
N ALA A 30 4.89 -16.46 -8.87
CA ALA A 30 5.07 -16.45 -7.42
C ALA A 30 5.23 -15.01 -6.88
N ALA A 31 5.92 -14.14 -7.63
CA ALA A 31 6.06 -12.74 -7.28
C ALA A 31 4.75 -11.96 -7.38
N GLU A 32 3.95 -12.20 -8.42
CA GLU A 32 2.62 -11.62 -8.55
C GLU A 32 1.70 -12.05 -7.38
N GLY A 33 1.77 -13.31 -6.95
CA GLY A 33 0.99 -13.80 -5.81
C GLY A 33 1.40 -13.16 -4.48
N ALA A 34 2.69 -13.00 -4.22
CA ALA A 34 3.20 -12.38 -3.00
C ALA A 34 2.91 -10.86 -2.97
N ASP A 35 3.05 -10.18 -4.10
CA ASP A 35 2.72 -8.77 -4.23
C ASP A 35 1.22 -8.54 -4.02
N ALA A 36 0.35 -9.40 -4.57
CA ALA A 36 -1.09 -9.31 -4.34
C ALA A 36 -1.49 -9.49 -2.87
N GLU A 37 -0.79 -10.36 -2.14
CA GLU A 37 -0.97 -10.52 -0.69
C GLU A 37 -0.52 -9.27 0.08
N LEU A 38 0.59 -8.66 -0.33
CA LEU A 38 1.10 -7.43 0.25
C LEU A 38 0.13 -6.25 -0.01
N ASP A 39 -0.36 -6.11 -1.24
CA ASP A 39 -1.32 -5.09 -1.62
C ASP A 39 -2.64 -5.25 -0.87
N ALA A 40 -3.07 -6.49 -0.63
CA ALA A 40 -4.26 -6.78 0.18
C ALA A 40 -4.08 -6.30 1.63
N LEU A 41 -2.89 -6.48 2.22
CA LEU A 41 -2.56 -5.95 3.55
C LEU A 41 -2.58 -4.41 3.56
N PHE A 42 -1.99 -3.75 2.56
CA PHE A 42 -2.04 -2.29 2.45
C PHE A 42 -3.46 -1.76 2.31
N ALA A 43 -4.29 -2.43 1.50
CA ALA A 43 -5.69 -2.04 1.34
C ALA A 43 -6.50 -2.24 2.63
N GLU A 44 -6.21 -3.30 3.39
CA GLU A 44 -6.79 -3.52 4.71
C GLU A 44 -6.42 -2.41 5.69
N ASP A 45 -5.13 -2.13 5.83
CA ASP A 45 -4.65 -1.09 6.73
C ASP A 45 -5.20 0.29 6.35
N ARG A 46 -5.21 0.63 5.05
CA ARG A 46 -5.76 1.91 4.58
C ARG A 46 -7.23 2.11 4.95
N ARG A 47 -8.05 1.06 4.84
CA ARG A 47 -9.46 1.13 5.27
C ARG A 47 -9.57 1.35 6.78
N ASP A 48 -8.66 0.78 7.55
CA ASP A 48 -8.62 0.94 9.00
C ASP A 48 -8.12 2.32 9.41
N PHE A 49 -7.16 2.87 8.65
CA PHE A 49 -6.66 4.24 8.75
C PHE A 49 -7.78 5.25 8.49
N TYR A 50 -8.51 5.16 7.38
CA TYR A 50 -9.63 6.08 7.09
C TYR A 50 -10.76 6.00 8.13
N ARG A 51 -10.96 4.84 8.77
CA ARG A 51 -11.95 4.71 9.85
C ARG A 51 -11.52 5.45 11.12
N ARG A 52 -10.22 5.54 11.38
CA ARG A 52 -9.65 6.28 12.54
C ARG A 52 -9.46 7.76 12.26
N HIS A 53 -9.16 8.09 11.00
CA HIS A 53 -8.87 9.45 10.53
C HIS A 53 -9.88 9.89 9.45
N PRO A 54 -11.17 10.03 9.79
CA PRO A 54 -12.20 10.44 8.83
C PRO A 54 -11.88 11.78 8.15
N GLU A 55 -11.23 12.71 8.83
CA GLU A 55 -10.89 14.01 8.22
C GLU A 55 -9.90 13.82 7.07
N THR A 56 -8.90 12.97 7.27
CA THR A 56 -7.94 12.61 6.21
C THR A 56 -8.64 11.90 5.05
N ALA A 57 -9.61 11.03 5.33
CA ALA A 57 -10.39 10.37 4.30
C ALA A 57 -11.11 11.40 3.41
N SER A 58 -11.77 12.39 4.01
CA SER A 58 -12.43 13.47 3.27
C SER A 58 -11.45 14.29 2.43
N TYR A 59 -10.28 14.66 2.97
CA TYR A 59 -9.24 15.38 2.20
C TYR A 59 -8.71 14.57 1.00
N GLU A 60 -8.70 13.25 1.10
CA GLU A 60 -8.26 12.35 0.03
C GLU A 60 -9.39 11.93 -0.93
N GLY A 61 -10.62 12.42 -0.72
CA GLY A 61 -11.78 12.19 -1.58
C GLY A 61 -12.57 10.91 -1.26
N GLU A 62 -12.32 10.28 -0.11
CA GLU A 62 -13.12 9.19 0.44
C GLU A 62 -14.21 9.75 1.35
N HIS A 63 -15.42 9.87 0.81
CA HIS A 63 -16.54 10.60 1.44
C HIS A 63 -17.45 9.72 2.31
N SER A 64 -17.02 8.52 2.68
CA SER A 64 -17.86 7.59 3.48
C SER A 64 -18.08 8.04 4.93
N GLU A 65 -17.24 8.92 5.46
CA GLU A 65 -17.25 9.33 6.88
C GLU A 65 -17.20 10.87 7.07
N ASP A 66 -17.65 11.65 6.07
CA ASP A 66 -17.61 13.13 6.05
C ASP A 66 -18.28 13.82 7.26
N GLU A 67 -19.11 13.11 8.01
CA GLU A 67 -19.82 13.61 9.19
C GLU A 67 -19.03 13.45 10.50
N ARG A 68 -17.81 12.90 10.46
CA ARG A 68 -17.02 12.53 11.65
C ARG A 68 -15.71 13.28 11.73
N TRP A 69 -15.22 13.43 12.97
CA TRP A 69 -13.94 14.03 13.31
C TRP A 69 -12.99 12.97 13.85
N ASP A 70 -11.68 13.22 13.74
CA ASP A 70 -10.66 12.37 14.35
C ASP A 70 -10.80 12.40 15.89
N ASP A 71 -10.42 11.31 16.57
CA ASP A 71 -10.44 11.22 18.04
C ASP A 71 -9.06 11.58 18.61
N PRO A 72 -8.89 12.77 19.23
CA PRO A 72 -7.59 13.21 19.76
C PRO A 72 -7.26 12.61 21.15
N SER A 73 -8.00 11.61 21.62
CA SER A 73 -7.79 11.01 22.93
C SER A 73 -6.51 10.17 22.99
N GLU A 74 -5.91 10.09 24.19
CA GLU A 74 -4.78 9.20 24.44
C GLU A 74 -5.14 7.72 24.19
N ALA A 75 -6.41 7.36 24.39
CA ALA A 75 -6.91 6.02 24.11
C ALA A 75 -6.88 5.69 22.61
N ALA A 76 -7.34 6.61 21.76
CA ALA A 76 -7.27 6.46 20.31
C ALA A 76 -5.81 6.38 19.82
N ALA A 77 -4.93 7.26 20.33
CA ALA A 77 -3.51 7.22 20.01
C ALA A 77 -2.84 5.89 20.44
N ALA A 78 -3.22 5.34 21.59
CA ALA A 78 -2.71 4.06 22.08
C ALA A 78 -3.20 2.87 21.24
N ASP A 79 -4.49 2.87 20.85
CA ASP A 79 -5.07 1.88 19.95
C ASP A 79 -4.37 1.89 18.59
N GLU A 80 -4.20 3.07 17.99
CA GLU A 80 -3.53 3.21 16.70
C GLU A 80 -2.07 2.74 16.77
N ALA A 81 -1.32 3.12 17.81
CA ALA A 81 0.05 2.65 17.99
C ALA A 81 0.13 1.13 18.22
N ALA A 82 -0.89 0.50 18.82
CA ALA A 82 -0.96 -0.95 18.94
C ALA A 82 -1.21 -1.60 17.58
N HIS A 83 -2.15 -1.08 16.80
CA HIS A 83 -2.44 -1.52 15.44
C HIS A 83 -1.21 -1.40 14.51
N GLN A 84 -0.51 -0.26 14.54
CA GLN A 84 0.72 -0.05 13.76
C GLN A 84 1.81 -1.08 14.08
N ARG A 85 1.96 -1.47 15.36
CA ARG A 85 2.89 -2.54 15.77
C ARG A 85 2.47 -3.91 15.24
N GLU A 86 1.16 -4.19 15.24
CA GLU A 86 0.62 -5.43 14.66
C GLU A 86 0.90 -5.50 13.15
N VAL A 87 0.59 -4.45 12.41
CA VAL A 87 0.82 -4.38 10.96
C VAL A 87 2.30 -4.51 10.65
N LEU A 88 3.18 -3.83 11.39
CA LEU A 88 4.63 -3.98 11.25
C LEU A 88 5.08 -5.42 11.48
N ALA A 89 4.51 -6.11 12.47
CA ALA A 89 4.80 -7.52 12.73
C ALA A 89 4.26 -8.45 11.63
N ARG A 90 3.15 -8.10 10.96
CA ARG A 90 2.62 -8.80 9.79
C ARG A 90 3.54 -8.62 8.58
N LEU A 91 4.00 -7.39 8.31
CA LEU A 91 4.95 -7.09 7.23
C LEU A 91 6.26 -7.87 7.37
N ALA A 92 6.76 -8.03 8.60
CA ALA A 92 7.99 -8.79 8.86
C ALA A 92 7.90 -10.29 8.50
N ARG A 93 6.70 -10.81 8.21
CA ARG A 93 6.50 -12.22 7.80
C ARG A 93 6.60 -12.44 6.29
N PHE A 94 6.56 -11.36 5.49
CA PHE A 94 6.69 -11.48 4.04
C PHE A 94 8.12 -11.90 3.67
N ASP A 95 8.22 -12.83 2.74
CA ASP A 95 9.51 -13.27 2.21
C ASP A 95 9.97 -12.31 1.10
N HIS A 96 10.99 -11.51 1.39
CA HIS A 96 11.54 -10.54 0.44
C HIS A 96 11.99 -11.20 -0.87
N ALA A 97 12.41 -12.47 -0.85
CA ALA A 97 12.86 -13.16 -2.07
C ALA A 97 11.69 -13.53 -3.01
N LYS A 98 10.47 -13.54 -2.49
CA LYS A 98 9.25 -13.82 -3.25
C LYS A 98 8.55 -12.57 -3.75
N LEU A 99 8.94 -11.37 -3.31
CA LEU A 99 8.34 -10.12 -3.77
C LEU A 99 9.02 -9.62 -5.04
N SER A 100 8.29 -8.86 -5.85
CA SER A 100 8.91 -8.12 -6.96
C SER A 100 9.88 -7.04 -6.44
N GLU A 101 10.62 -6.39 -7.34
CA GLU A 101 11.44 -5.23 -6.96
C GLU A 101 10.59 -4.08 -6.39
N THR A 102 9.44 -3.81 -6.99
CA THR A 102 8.49 -2.81 -6.51
C THR A 102 7.88 -3.22 -5.19
N GLY A 103 7.44 -4.48 -5.04
CA GLY A 103 6.87 -5.00 -3.79
C GLY A 103 7.83 -4.90 -2.62
N ARG A 104 9.12 -5.24 -2.82
CA ARG A 104 10.18 -5.05 -1.81
C ARG A 104 10.33 -3.60 -1.39
N THR A 105 10.38 -2.68 -2.36
CA THR A 105 10.52 -1.25 -2.08
C THR A 105 9.32 -0.70 -1.30
N ASN A 106 8.11 -1.07 -1.70
CA ASN A 106 6.89 -0.66 -1.01
C ASN A 106 6.83 -1.19 0.42
N LEU A 107 7.19 -2.47 0.62
CA LEU A 107 7.29 -3.07 1.95
C LEU A 107 8.28 -2.31 2.83
N ASP A 108 9.49 -2.05 2.33
CA ASP A 108 10.54 -1.38 3.10
C ASP A 108 10.15 0.05 3.49
N LEU A 109 9.56 0.80 2.55
CA LEU A 109 9.08 2.17 2.78
C LEU A 109 7.98 2.20 3.81
N TYR A 110 6.97 1.35 3.66
CA TYR A 110 5.84 1.35 4.56
C TYR A 110 6.21 0.85 5.97
N ALA A 111 7.08 -0.16 6.06
CA ALA A 111 7.65 -0.57 7.34
C ALA A 111 8.46 0.55 8.02
N ALA A 112 9.16 1.40 7.25
CA ALA A 112 9.83 2.57 7.79
C ALA A 112 8.85 3.64 8.29
N GLN A 113 7.77 3.90 7.56
CA GLN A 113 6.71 4.82 7.98
C GLN A 113 6.05 4.37 9.30
N LEU A 114 5.72 3.08 9.42
CA LEU A 114 5.16 2.53 10.66
C LEU A 114 6.11 2.67 11.85
N ARG A 115 7.41 2.41 11.66
CA ARG A 115 8.41 2.59 12.72
C ARG A 115 8.49 4.04 13.18
N GLU A 116 8.42 5.00 12.25
CA GLU A 116 8.40 6.42 12.59
C GLU A 116 7.12 6.82 13.33
N ALA A 117 5.96 6.33 12.89
CA ALA A 117 4.69 6.59 13.56
C ALA A 117 4.67 6.04 15.00
N ILE A 118 5.13 4.80 15.20
CA ILE A 118 5.30 4.18 16.53
C ILE A 118 6.27 5.01 17.37
N ARG A 119 7.37 5.48 16.77
CA ARG A 119 8.33 6.34 17.47
C ARG A 119 7.72 7.69 17.89
N GLY A 120 6.91 8.29 17.03
CA GLY A 120 6.14 9.49 17.35
C GLY A 120 5.23 9.29 18.57
N TYR A 121 4.52 8.16 18.61
CA TYR A 121 3.72 7.79 19.78
C TYR A 121 4.57 7.65 21.07
N GLU A 122 5.71 6.97 21.00
CA GLU A 122 6.63 6.85 22.16
C GLU A 122 7.15 8.21 22.66
N LEU A 123 7.39 9.13 21.73
CA LEU A 123 7.78 10.51 22.02
C LEU A 123 6.60 11.41 22.40
N ARG A 124 5.37 10.87 22.39
CA ARG A 124 4.11 11.56 22.70
C ARG A 124 3.85 12.78 21.82
N THR A 125 4.23 12.70 20.55
CA THR A 125 4.01 13.81 19.60
C THR A 125 2.53 14.10 19.36
N TYR A 126 1.63 13.14 19.60
CA TYR A 126 0.18 13.35 19.56
C TYR A 126 -0.32 14.38 20.60
N LEU A 127 0.47 14.68 21.64
CA LEU A 127 0.16 15.76 22.59
C LEU A 127 0.51 17.17 22.05
N PHE A 128 1.19 17.25 20.90
CA PHE A 128 1.55 18.53 20.27
C PHE A 128 0.39 19.00 19.38
N ALA A 129 -0.72 19.34 20.02
CA ALA A 129 -1.99 19.64 19.36
C ALA A 129 -1.98 20.87 18.42
N LEU A 130 -0.97 21.75 18.53
CA LEU A 130 -0.89 22.99 17.76
C LEU A 130 0.54 23.23 17.29
N ASN A 131 0.69 23.61 16.03
CA ASN A 131 1.93 24.17 15.49
C ASN A 131 1.63 25.24 14.43
N GLN A 132 2.67 25.81 13.82
CA GLN A 132 2.53 26.90 12.84
C GLN A 132 1.93 26.48 11.49
N ARG A 133 1.79 25.17 11.24
CA ARG A 133 1.28 24.59 9.99
C ARG A 133 -0.01 23.78 10.15
N SER A 134 -0.34 23.33 11.36
CA SER A 134 -1.44 22.39 11.63
C SER A 134 -1.97 22.51 13.06
N GLY A 135 -3.13 21.92 13.32
CA GLY A 135 -3.81 21.86 14.61
C GLY A 135 -5.24 22.37 14.51
N VAL A 136 -5.99 22.35 15.62
CA VAL A 136 -7.44 22.65 15.63
C VAL A 136 -7.83 23.98 14.99
N GLN A 137 -6.90 24.94 14.94
CA GLN A 137 -7.11 26.23 14.28
C GLN A 137 -7.18 26.14 12.75
N THR A 138 -6.71 25.06 12.14
CA THR A 138 -6.71 24.84 10.68
C THR A 138 -7.82 23.91 10.20
N ASP A 139 -8.42 23.13 11.09
CA ASP A 139 -9.34 22.04 10.74
C ASP A 139 -10.60 22.53 10.03
N ILE A 140 -11.02 23.78 10.27
CA ILE A 140 -12.15 24.40 9.55
C ILE A 140 -11.98 24.41 8.02
N SER A 141 -10.75 24.33 7.51
CA SER A 141 -10.47 24.26 6.08
C SER A 141 -11.03 23.00 5.41
N ILE A 142 -11.42 21.98 6.16
CA ILE A 142 -12.05 20.77 5.62
C ILE A 142 -13.32 21.09 4.83
N VAL A 143 -14.06 22.14 5.23
CA VAL A 143 -15.30 22.58 4.56
C VAL A 143 -15.08 22.92 3.08
N ASP A 144 -13.88 23.36 2.70
CA ASP A 144 -13.55 23.68 1.30
C ASP A 144 -13.43 22.43 0.41
N ASN A 145 -13.26 21.24 1.01
CA ASN A 145 -13.12 19.95 0.30
C ASN A 145 -14.38 19.09 0.34
N LEU A 146 -15.34 19.42 1.21
CA LEU A 146 -16.58 18.68 1.33
C LEU A 146 -17.54 19.01 0.18
N PRO A 147 -18.23 18.01 -0.39
CA PRO A 147 -19.23 18.27 -1.41
C PRO A 147 -20.40 19.08 -0.83
N PHE A 148 -20.82 20.13 -1.56
CA PHE A 148 -22.07 20.82 -1.25
C PHE A 148 -23.24 19.90 -1.61
N ALA A 149 -24.05 19.53 -0.61
CA ALA A 149 -25.30 18.80 -0.81
C ALA A 149 -26.37 19.65 -1.51
#